data_AF-A0A820MGS9-F1
#
_entry.id   AF-A0A820MGS9-F1
#
_cell.length_a   1.000
_cell.length_b   1.000
_cell.length_c   1.000
_cell.angle_alpha   90.00
_cell.angle_beta   90.00
_cell.angle_gamma   90.00
#
_symmetry.space_group_name_H-M   'P 1'
#
loop_
_entity.id
_entity.type
_entity.pdbx_description
1 polymer ?
#
loop_
_entity_poly.entity_id
_entity_poly.type
_entity_poly.pdbx_seq_one_letter_code
_entity_poly.pdbx_strand_id
1 'polypeptide(L)' 'MAKEVESDRWHLFNDDENSSDSAFDHSLSNTNKSSNKRSKPFLRCAICDDDAFGYNFDVVSCESCKAFFRRNALRPQ' A
#
# COMPACT_ATOMS: atom_id res chain seq x y z
N MET A 1 3.17 -29.16 14.88
CA MET A 1 3.89 -27.88 14.71
C MET A 1 3.45 -27.25 13.39
N ALA A 2 3.22 -25.94 13.42
CA ALA A 2 2.37 -25.17 12.51
C ALA A 2 2.68 -25.29 11.01
N LYS A 3 1.64 -25.53 10.20
CA LYS A 3 1.62 -25.32 8.74
C LYS A 3 0.26 -24.77 8.26
N GLU A 4 -0.27 -23.77 8.97
CA GLU A 4 -1.47 -23.02 8.57
C GLU A 4 -1.24 -21.54 8.89
N VAL A 5 -0.39 -20.86 8.10
CA VAL A 5 -0.14 -19.41 8.26
C VAL A 5 -0.24 -18.67 6.92
N GLU A 6 -0.37 -19.36 5.80
CA GLU A 6 -0.21 -18.72 4.48
C GLU A 6 -1.53 -18.24 3.85
N SER A 7 -2.69 -18.72 4.32
CA SER A 7 -3.98 -18.41 3.68
C SER A 7 -4.73 -17.20 4.30
N ASP A 8 -4.53 -16.94 5.59
CA ASP A 8 -5.35 -15.95 6.32
C ASP A 8 -4.87 -14.50 6.19
N ARG A 9 -3.73 -14.29 5.52
CA ARG A 9 -3.19 -12.94 5.27
C ARG A 9 -3.89 -12.22 4.12
N TRP A 10 -4.58 -12.94 3.22
CA TRP A 10 -5.15 -12.39 1.99
C TRP A 10 -6.60 -11.90 2.12
N HIS A 11 -7.37 -12.42 3.09
CA HIS A 11 -8.80 -12.08 3.23
C HIS A 11 -9.08 -10.77 4.01
N LEU A 12 -8.04 -10.07 4.48
CA LEU A 12 -8.16 -8.74 5.11
C LEU A 12 -8.01 -7.56 4.13
N PHE A 13 -7.92 -7.82 2.83
CA PHE A 13 -7.65 -6.81 1.79
C PHE A 13 -8.82 -6.50 0.85
N ASN A 14 -9.96 -7.19 0.96
CA ASN A 14 -11.14 -6.92 0.14
C ASN A 14 -12.22 -6.27 1.00
N ASP A 15 -12.18 -4.93 1.10
CA ASP A 15 -13.33 -4.05 1.38
C ASP A 15 -12.78 -2.63 1.50
N ASP A 16 -12.53 -1.98 0.35
CA ASP A 16 -12.60 -0.53 0.14
C ASP A 16 -11.95 -0.24 -1.22
N GLU A 17 -12.69 -0.61 -2.28
CA GLU A 17 -12.50 -0.03 -3.61
C GLU A 17 -12.82 1.48 -3.53
N ASN A 18 -11.90 2.25 -2.97
CA ASN A 18 -11.86 3.69 -3.15
C ASN A 18 -10.47 4.04 -3.65
N SER A 19 -10.26 3.74 -4.93
CA SER A 19 -9.22 4.34 -5.76
C SER A 19 -9.36 5.87 -5.67
N SER A 20 -8.69 6.46 -4.70
CA SER A 20 -8.35 7.86 -4.71
C SER A 20 -6.87 7.94 -4.42
N ASP A 21 -6.10 8.32 -5.45
CA ASP A 21 -4.74 8.80 -5.31
C ASP A 21 -4.68 9.68 -4.07
N SER A 22 -4.06 9.17 -2.99
CA SER A 22 -4.02 9.88 -1.73
C SER A 22 -3.11 11.09 -1.92
N ALA A 23 -3.74 12.24 -2.16
CA ALA A 23 -3.13 13.55 -2.11
C ALA A 23 -2.27 13.63 -0.85
N PHE A 24 -1.06 14.16 -1.02
CA PHE A 24 -0.11 14.48 0.03
C PHE A 24 -0.80 15.29 1.14
N ASP A 25 -1.21 14.64 2.22
CA ASP A 25 -1.67 15.33 3.41
C ASP A 25 -0.47 15.58 4.32
N HIS A 26 0.11 16.77 4.16
CA HIS A 26 1.08 17.30 5.10
C HIS A 26 0.35 18.02 6.25
N SER A 27 -0.73 17.45 6.81
CA SER A 27 -1.46 18.11 7.90
C SER A 27 -0.98 17.63 9.26
N LEU A 28 -0.19 18.48 9.92
CA LEU A 28 -0.05 18.50 11.38
C LEU A 28 -1.45 18.69 12.00
N SER A 29 -2.19 17.61 12.19
CA SER A 29 -3.57 17.66 12.69
C SER A 29 -3.70 16.84 13.98
N ASN A 30 -3.56 17.55 15.09
CA ASN A 30 -3.92 17.09 16.42
C ASN A 30 -5.44 16.84 16.45
N THR A 31 -5.87 15.61 16.14
CA THR A 31 -7.27 15.20 16.27
C THR A 31 -7.34 13.96 17.15
N ASN A 32 -7.89 14.14 18.35
CA ASN A 32 -8.33 13.04 19.22
C ASN A 32 -9.53 12.35 18.55
N LYS A 33 -9.27 11.51 17.55
CA LYS A 33 -10.25 10.56 17.00
C LYS A 33 -9.89 9.17 17.50
N SER A 34 -10.50 8.78 18.62
CA SER A 34 -10.64 7.39 19.06
C SER A 34 -11.46 6.61 18.04
N SER A 35 -10.80 6.26 16.94
CA SER A 35 -11.26 5.26 15.99
C SER A 35 -10.41 4.03 16.27
N ASN A 36 -11.07 2.90 16.52
CA ASN A 36 -10.45 1.59 16.66
C ASN A 36 -9.86 1.21 15.29
N LYS A 37 -8.76 1.87 14.90
CA LYS A 37 -8.08 1.67 13.62
C LYS A 37 -7.37 0.34 13.73
N ARG A 38 -8.02 -0.73 13.24
CA ARG A 38 -7.32 -1.97 12.90
C ARG A 38 -6.07 -1.56 12.11
N SER A 39 -4.90 -1.83 12.67
CA SER A 39 -3.62 -1.52 12.04
C SER A 39 -3.63 -2.17 10.66
N LYS A 40 -3.65 -1.36 9.59
CA LYS A 40 -3.53 -1.88 8.23
C LYS A 40 -2.28 -2.77 8.19
N PRO A 41 -2.38 -4.01 7.66
CA PRO A 41 -1.24 -4.89 7.58
C PRO A 41 -0.10 -4.21 6.81
N PHE A 42 1.11 -4.24 7.37
CA PHE A 42 2.30 -3.73 6.71
C PHE A 42 2.56 -4.54 5.42
N LEU A 43 2.56 -3.86 4.28
CA LEU A 43 2.95 -4.39 2.98
C LEU A 43 4.37 -3.92 2.65
N ARG A 44 5.14 -4.76 1.96
CA ARG A 44 6.48 -4.41 1.47
C ARG A 44 6.46 -4.35 -0.05
N CYS A 45 7.11 -3.34 -0.60
CA CYS A 45 7.20 -3.06 -2.03
C CYS A 45 7.95 -4.20 -2.74
N ALA A 46 7.34 -4.86 -3.71
CA ALA A 46 7.98 -5.95 -4.44
C ALA A 46 9.15 -5.50 -5.35
N ILE A 47 9.41 -4.18 -5.45
CA ILE A 47 10.41 -3.59 -6.34
C ILE A 47 11.68 -3.19 -5.58
N CYS A 48 11.53 -2.44 -4.47
CA CYS A 48 12.66 -1.89 -3.71
C CYS A 48 12.62 -2.28 -2.23
N ASP A 49 11.76 -3.23 -1.90
CA ASP A 49 11.48 -3.71 -0.56
C ASP A 49 10.93 -2.69 0.42
N ASP A 50 10.79 -1.38 0.16
CA ASP A 50 10.31 -0.35 1.13
C ASP A 50 8.84 -0.53 1.59
N ASP A 51 8.37 0.28 2.53
CA ASP A 51 6.96 0.27 2.97
C ASP A 51 6.03 0.58 1.79
N ALA A 52 5.18 -0.39 1.48
CA ALA A 52 4.14 -0.27 0.47
C ALA A 52 2.81 0.09 1.13
N PHE A 53 2.09 1.00 0.49
CA PHE A 53 0.79 1.48 0.97
C PHE A 53 -0.37 0.79 0.24
N GLY A 54 -0.08 -0.08 -0.74
CA GLY A 54 -1.06 -0.84 -1.49
C GLY A 54 -0.51 -1.44 -2.79
N TYR A 55 -1.43 -1.76 -3.70
CA TYR A 55 -1.14 -2.20 -5.05
C TYR A 55 -1.09 -1.00 -6.00
N ASN A 56 -0.08 -0.93 -6.86
CA ASN A 56 -0.06 -0.04 -8.01
C ASN A 56 0.30 -0.88 -9.24
N PHE A 57 -0.46 -0.71 -10.33
CA PHE A 57 -0.26 -1.49 -11.56
C PHE A 57 -0.24 -3.01 -11.29
N ASP A 58 -1.21 -3.48 -10.50
CA ASP A 58 -1.39 -4.89 -10.09
C ASP A 58 -0.23 -5.50 -9.26
N VAL A 59 0.72 -4.68 -8.80
CA VAL A 59 1.86 -5.11 -7.98
C VAL A 59 1.92 -4.31 -6.68
N VAL A 60 2.18 -4.99 -5.56
CA VAL A 60 2.44 -4.31 -4.28
C VAL A 60 3.68 -3.43 -4.42
N SER A 61 3.52 -2.11 -4.27
CA SER A 61 4.62 -1.16 -4.46
C SER A 61 4.48 0.09 -3.60
N CYS A 62 5.62 0.73 -3.33
CA CYS A 62 5.67 2.02 -2.65
C CYS A 62 5.45 3.19 -3.64
N GLU A 63 5.21 4.38 -3.09
CA GLU A 63 4.90 5.59 -3.88
C GLU A 63 6.06 6.00 -4.80
N SER A 64 7.30 5.78 -4.36
CA SER A 64 8.48 6.11 -5.16
C SER A 64 8.58 5.22 -6.42
N CYS A 65 8.31 3.92 -6.29
CA CYS A 65 8.26 2.98 -7.41
C CYS A 65 7.08 3.27 -8.36
N LYS A 66 5.90 3.60 -7.83
CA LYS A 66 4.75 4.07 -8.62
C LYS A 66 5.11 5.27 -9.49
N ALA A 67 5.71 6.30 -8.88
CA ALA A 67 6.10 7.52 -9.58
C ALA A 67 7.25 7.29 -10.57
N PHE A 68 8.18 6.38 -10.26
CA PHE A 68 9.24 6.00 -11.18
C PHE A 68 8.68 5.31 -12.42
N PHE A 69 7.78 4.34 -12.24
CA PHE A 69 7.15 3.62 -13.35
C PHE A 69 6.41 4.60 -14.29
N ARG A 70 5.56 5.49 -13.76
CA ARG A 70 4.85 6.49 -14.57
C ARG A 70 5.77 7.38 -15.43
N ARG A 71 6.97 7.72 -14.93
CA ARG A 71 7.93 8.59 -15.63
C ARG A 71 8.77 7.88 -16.69
N ASN A 72 8.85 6.55 -16.61
CA ASN A 72 9.76 5.76 -17.42
C ASN A 72 9.07 4.68 -18.26
N ALA A 73 7.80 4.38 -18.04
CA ALA A 73 7.06 3.33 -18.73
C ALA A 73 7.03 3.47 -20.27
N LEU A 74 7.20 4.68 -20.79
CA LEU A 74 7.21 4.96 -22.23
C LEU A 74 8.59 5.31 -22.78
N ARG A 75 9.66 5.23 -21.97
CA ARG A 75 11.01 5.48 -22.47
C ARG A 75 11.47 4.25 -23.26
N PRO A 76 11.82 4.40 -24.55
CA PRO A 76 12.45 3.31 -25.29
C PRO A 76 13.78 2.96 -24.61
N GLN A 77 14.08 1.66 -24.54
CA GLN A 77 15.32 1.11 -23.99
C GLN A 77 16.48 1.30 -24.95
#